data_AF-A0A927AKL9-F1
#
_entry.id   AF-A0A927AKL9-F1
#
_cell.length_a   1.000
_cell.length_b   1.000
_cell.length_c   1.000
_cell.angle_alpha   90.00
_cell.angle_beta   90.00
_cell.angle_gamma   90.00
#
_symmetry.space_group_name_H-M   'P 1'
#
loop_
_entity.id
_entity.type
_entity.pdbx_description
1 polymer ?
#
loop_
_entity_poly.entity_id
_entity_poly.type
_entity_poly.pdbx_seq_one_letter_code
_entity_poly.pdbx_strand_id
1 'polypeptide(L)' 'MRDFFENLLRFPRFFITITLGIFYSVYEWFKPLLKNRVTAIAFFGMLAAGFLFIFFTLRAMLGLATV' A
#
# COMPACT_ATOMS: atom_id res chain seq x y z
N MET A 1 -6.18 27.45 -27.47
CA MET A 1 -6.76 26.94 -26.20
C MET A 1 -7.00 25.43 -26.22
N ARG A 2 -7.57 24.85 -27.30
CA ARG A 2 -7.81 23.38 -27.41
C ARG A 2 -6.54 22.52 -27.25
N ASP A 3 -5.45 22.90 -27.91
CA ASP A 3 -4.17 22.18 -27.82
C ASP A 3 -3.57 22.17 -26.41
N PHE A 4 -3.84 23.21 -25.62
CA PHE A 4 -3.37 23.30 -24.24
C PHE A 4 -4.05 22.27 -23.34
N PHE A 5 -5.37 22.13 -23.46
CA PHE A 5 -6.12 21.13 -22.70
C PHE A 5 -5.82 19.70 -23.18
N GLU A 6 -5.62 19.47 -24.48
CA GLU A 6 -5.21 18.16 -25.00
C GLU A 6 -3.83 17.73 -24.49
N ASN A 7 -2.86 18.65 -24.43
CA ASN A 7 -1.56 18.35 -23.84
C ASN A 7 -1.65 18.15 -22.32
N LEU A 8 -2.47 18.94 -21.63
CA LEU A 8 -2.67 18.80 -20.18
C LEU A 8 -3.29 17.44 -19.83
N LEU A 9 -4.25 16.95 -20.62
CA LEU A 9 -4.91 15.67 -20.41
C LEU A 9 -4.02 14.44 -20.70
N ARG A 10 -2.88 14.61 -21.37
CA ARG A 10 -1.89 13.53 -21.51
C ARG A 10 -1.17 13.23 -20.20
N PHE A 11 -0.91 14.24 -19.36
CA PHE A 11 -0.19 14.05 -18.11
C PHE A 11 -0.92 13.09 -17.13
N PRO A 12 -2.23 13.24 -16.87
CA PRO A 12 -2.98 12.26 -16.08
C PRO A 12 -2.91 10.86 -16.67
N ARG A 13 -2.98 10.72 -18.00
CA ARG A 13 -2.91 9.41 -18.66
C ARG A 13 -1.56 8.74 -18.43
N PHE A 14 -0.45 9.48 -18.59
CA PHE A 14 0.88 8.96 -18.28
C PHE A 14 1.03 8.63 -16.80
N PHE A 15 0.51 9.49 -15.92
CA PHE A 15 0.54 9.27 -14.48
C PHE A 15 -0.17 7.98 -14.09
N ILE A 16 -1.38 7.74 -14.60
CA ILE A 16 -2.14 6.51 -14.37
C ILE A 16 -1.34 5.28 -14.84
N THR A 17 -0.79 5.33 -16.06
CA THR A 17 0.01 4.21 -16.60
C THR A 17 1.26 3.93 -15.76
N ILE A 18 1.98 4.98 -15.34
CA ILE A 18 3.17 4.85 -14.49
C ILE A 18 2.79 4.29 -13.12
N THR A 19 1.77 4.86 -12.48
CA THR A 19 1.26 4.39 -11.18
C THR A 19 0.86 2.93 -11.27
N LEU A 20 0.03 2.54 -12.25
CA LEU A 20 -0.39 1.16 -12.46
C LEU A 20 0.80 0.23 -12.75
N GLY A 21 1.75 0.67 -13.56
CA GLY A 21 2.97 -0.09 -13.86
C GLY A 21 3.83 -0.34 -12.62
N ILE A 22 3.98 0.66 -11.75
CA ILE A 22 4.67 0.52 -10.46
C ILE A 22 3.93 -0.48 -9.57
N PHE A 23 2.61 -0.32 -9.41
CA PHE A 23 1.80 -1.26 -8.63
C PHE A 23 1.91 -2.69 -9.15
N TYR A 24 1.89 -2.88 -10.47
CA TYR A 24 2.03 -4.19 -11.10
C TYR A 24 3.42 -4.80 -10.86
N SER A 25 4.48 -4.00 -11.01
CA SER A 25 5.86 -4.46 -10.76
C SER A 25 6.08 -4.87 -9.31
N VAL A 26 5.58 -4.07 -8.36
CA VAL A 26 5.61 -4.41 -6.94
C VAL A 26 4.80 -5.69 -6.68
N TYR A 27 3.60 -5.80 -7.26
CA TYR A 27 2.76 -6.98 -7.11
C TYR A 27 3.43 -8.26 -7.63
N GLU A 28 4.17 -8.22 -8.73
CA GLU A 28 4.93 -9.38 -9.22
C GLU A 28 5.97 -9.88 -8.21
N TRP A 29 6.61 -8.99 -7.44
CA TRP A 29 7.53 -9.38 -6.37
C TRP A 29 6.82 -10.04 -5.19
N PHE A 30 5.57 -9.63 -4.90
CA PHE A 30 4.76 -10.24 -3.84
C PHE A 30 4.05 -11.53 -4.27
N LYS A 31 3.84 -11.73 -5.57
CA LYS A 31 3.21 -12.93 -6.15
C LYS A 31 3.79 -14.27 -5.65
N PRO A 32 5.12 -14.49 -5.58
CA PRO A 32 5.68 -15.73 -5.04
C PRO A 32 5.41 -15.91 -3.54
N LEU A 33 5.35 -14.82 -2.76
CA LEU A 33 5.05 -14.85 -1.33
C LEU A 33 3.58 -15.23 -1.07
N LEU A 34 2.68 -14.80 -1.96
CA LEU A 34 1.25 -15.13 -1.89
C LEU A 34 0.92 -16.52 -2.44
N LYS A 35 1.83 -17.15 -3.21
CA LYS A 35 1.63 -18.49 -3.78
C LYS A 35 1.57 -19.57 -2.71
N ASN A 36 2.27 -19.39 -1.59
CA ASN A 36 2.31 -20.34 -0.50
C ASN A 36 1.37 -19.90 0.62
N ARG A 37 0.31 -20.68 0.91
CA ARG A 37 -0.75 -20.29 1.87
C ARG A 37 -0.19 -19.91 3.24
N VAL A 38 0.84 -20.61 3.70
CA VAL A 38 1.51 -20.35 4.98
C VAL A 38 2.23 -19.00 4.98
N THR A 39 2.98 -18.69 3.92
CA THR A 39 3.70 -17.42 3.78
C THR A 39 2.74 -16.23 3.65
N ALA A 40 1.62 -16.41 2.96
CA ALA A 40 0.58 -15.40 2.87
C ALA A 40 -0.02 -15.09 4.26
N ILE A 41 -0.40 -16.12 5.02
CA ILE A 41 -0.93 -15.94 6.39
C ILE A 41 0.12 -15.29 7.29
N ALA A 42 1.39 -15.70 7.21
CA ALA A 42 2.47 -15.10 7.97
C ALA A 42 2.67 -13.61 7.64
N PHE A 43 2.59 -13.24 6.36
CA PHE A 43 2.69 -11.86 5.92
C PHE A 43 1.56 -10.98 6.47
N PHE A 44 0.31 -11.44 6.35
CA PHE A 44 -0.84 -10.70 6.91
C PHE A 44 -0.81 -10.65 8.44
N GLY A 45 -0.41 -11.75 9.09
CA GLY A 45 -0.23 -11.80 10.54
C GLY A 45 0.84 -10.81 11.02
N MET A 46 1.97 -10.73 10.32
CA MET A 46 3.03 -9.77 10.61
C MET A 46 2.58 -8.33 10.41
N LEU A 47 1.84 -8.04 9.32
CA LEU A 47 1.25 -6.72 9.08
C LEU A 47 0.29 -6.32 10.21
N ALA A 48 -0.66 -7.20 10.54
CA ALA A 48 -1.63 -6.95 11.61
C ALA A 48 -0.92 -6.75 12.95
N ALA A 49 0.06 -7.60 13.29
CA ALA A 49 0.85 -7.47 14.52
C ALA A 49 1.62 -6.15 14.57
N GLY A 50 2.23 -5.71 13.47
CA GLY A 50 2.91 -4.42 13.38
C GLY A 50 1.96 -3.24 13.59
N PHE A 51 0.78 -3.27 12.97
CA PHE A 51 -0.24 -2.24 13.18
C PHE A 51 -0.77 -2.23 14.61
N LEU A 52 -1.06 -3.40 15.19
CA LEU A 52 -1.49 -3.51 16.58
C LEU A 52 -0.40 -3.03 17.53
N PHE A 53 0.86 -3.36 17.28
CA PHE A 53 1.99 -2.90 18.08
C PHE A 53 2.08 -1.37 18.08
N ILE A 54 2.01 -0.74 16.91
CA ILE A 54 2.03 0.73 16.79
C ILE A 54 0.80 1.32 17.48
N PHE A 55 -0.39 0.77 17.23
CA PHE A 55 -1.64 1.23 17.83
C PHE A 55 -1.61 1.19 19.35
N PHE A 56 -1.21 0.07 19.94
CA PHE A 56 -1.10 -0.07 21.40
C PHE A 56 -0.01 0.82 21.98
N THR A 57 1.12 0.96 21.30
CA THR A 57 2.20 1.86 21.74
C THR A 57 1.73 3.31 21.77
N LEU A 58 1.12 3.79 20.69
CA LEU A 58 0.57 5.14 20.62
C LEU A 58 -0.55 5.34 21.65
N ARG A 59 -1.44 4.36 21.81
CA ARG A 59 -2.51 4.41 22.82
C ARG A 59 -1.94 4.53 24.24
N ALA A 60 -0.88 3.79 24.55
CA ALA A 60 -0.19 3.86 25.83
C ALA A 60 0.50 5.21 26.03
N MET A 61 1.20 5.72 25.01
CA MET A 61 1.86 7.04 25.04
C MET A 61 0.87 8.19 25.21
N LEU A 62 -0.34 8.06 24.65
CA LEU A 62 -1.41 9.05 24.75
C LEU A 62 -2.23 8.94 26.04
N GLY A 63 -1.92 7.99 26.93
CA GLY A 63 -2.67 7.78 28.17
C GLY A 63 -4.12 7.31 27.96
N LEU A 64 -4.45 6.83 26.76
CA LEU A 64 -5.78 6.34 26.38
C LEU A 64 -5.98 4.85 26.76
N ALA A 65 -5.01 4.27 27.47
CA ALA A 65 -5.12 2.95 28.06
C ALA A 65 -6.13 3.03 29.21
N THR A 66 -7.37 2.64 28.93
CA THR A 66 -8.40 2.47 29.95
C THR A 66 -7.93 1.38 30.91
N VAL A 67 -7.76 1.78 32.18
CA VAL A 67 -7.55 0.89 33.33
C VAL A 67 -8.69 -0.11 33.43
#